data_AF-A0A3G9JXN5-F1
#
_entry.id   AF-A0A3G9JXN5-F1
#
_cell.length_a   1.000
_cell.length_b   1.000
_cell.length_c   1.000
_cell.angle_alpha   90.00
_cell.angle_beta   90.00
_cell.angle_gamma   90.00
#
_symmetry.space_group_name_H-M   'P 1'
#
loop_
_entity.id
_entity.type
_entity.pdbx_description
1 polymer ?
#
loop_
_entity_poly.entity_id
_entity_poly.type
_entity_poly.pdbx_seq_one_letter_code
_entity_poly.pdbx_strand_id
1 'polypeptide(L)'
;MSNTSHISSGEGKAPAVPSLVDFVAAVSGDTAVRVEESLGEGFVRLRVGEAERRQAKHDIRCIEDVVIEMLRNSRDAGARRILVATTREGDTRSLVMIDDGSGVPDSMRERIFDARVTSKLDTVHMDRWGVHGRGMALFSIKENTRMARVMASGKGLGSSIRVEADATELPERKDQSTWPSVGSGDEGQTQLKGPHNIIRTCCEFALEERPNCEVYLGSAADVLSTARALVEQSPDRSRLLFVDDPSEVPVIERPAVAGDARELSTIAQDLGLSISERTAHRILAGQIKPLRPVAARLLHHGGTPGAQQVDLSKDRRGLKIAQDDIDEFSRTMERAFDLIAERYYVGLSGEPRVSVTRDKITVTFDLEKQD
;
A
#
# COMPACT_ATOMS: atom_id res chain seq x y z
N MET A 1 67.58 40.55 52.27
CA MET A 1 66.84 41.37 51.30
C MET A 1 65.52 40.68 51.04
N SER A 2 64.44 41.36 51.39
CA SER A 2 63.06 40.89 51.33
C SER A 2 62.54 40.91 49.91
N ASN A 3 61.75 39.91 49.52
CA ASN A 3 60.61 40.11 48.62
C ASN A 3 59.58 38.97 48.76
N THR A 4 58.49 39.30 49.45
CA THR A 4 57.09 38.90 49.21
C THR A 4 56.74 39.00 47.71
N SER A 5 55.78 38.32 47.07
CA SER A 5 54.55 37.59 47.45
C SER A 5 53.91 37.07 46.14
N HIS A 6 53.30 35.88 46.12
CA HIS A 6 51.93 35.64 45.63
C HIS A 6 51.58 34.15 45.71
N ILE A 7 50.71 33.80 46.65
CA ILE A 7 49.99 32.53 46.70
C ILE A 7 48.66 32.78 45.99
N SER A 8 48.43 32.12 44.85
CA SER A 8 47.11 32.00 44.23
C SER A 8 46.53 30.64 44.62
N SER A 9 45.46 30.68 45.41
CA SER A 9 44.67 29.54 45.85
C SER A 9 43.96 28.89 44.67
N GLY A 10 44.35 27.65 44.36
CA GLY A 10 43.57 26.78 43.48
C GLY A 10 42.26 26.40 44.16
N GLU A 11 41.13 26.91 43.66
CA GLU A 11 39.83 26.34 43.93
C GLU A 11 39.73 24.98 43.22
N GLY A 12 39.99 23.91 43.99
CA GLY A 12 39.70 22.55 43.59
C GLY A 12 38.20 22.36 43.45
N LYS A 13 37.69 22.53 42.22
CA LYS A 13 36.32 22.16 41.86
C LYS A 13 36.17 20.65 42.09
N ALA A 14 35.33 20.26 43.05
CA ALA A 14 35.02 18.86 43.32
C ALA A 14 34.58 18.15 42.03
N PRO A 15 34.98 16.88 41.78
CA PRO A 15 34.51 16.15 40.62
C PRO A 15 32.99 16.04 40.72
N ALA A 16 32.30 16.61 39.74
CA ALA A 16 30.86 16.50 39.62
C ALA A 16 30.49 15.02 39.60
N VAL A 17 29.58 14.62 40.50
CA VAL A 17 29.04 13.26 40.53
C VAL A 17 28.38 13.03 39.15
N PRO A 18 28.81 12.03 38.37
CA PRO A 18 28.22 11.80 37.05
C PRO A 18 26.73 11.57 37.22
N SER A 19 25.91 12.24 36.40
CA SER A 19 24.47 12.07 36.48
C SER A 19 24.12 10.61 36.15
N LEU A 20 22.98 10.13 36.64
CA LEU A 20 22.50 8.79 36.29
C LEU A 20 22.39 8.62 34.76
N VAL A 21 22.17 9.73 34.04
CA VAL A 21 22.17 9.81 32.58
C VAL A 21 23.56 9.54 31.99
N ASP A 22 24.62 10.11 32.58
CA ASP A 22 26.00 9.89 32.14
C ASP A 22 26.45 8.45 32.42
N PHE A 23 25.99 7.85 33.52
CA PHE A 23 26.24 6.44 33.83
C PHE A 23 25.49 5.50 32.88
N VAL A 24 24.22 5.78 32.57
CA VAL A 24 23.43 4.98 31.60
C VAL A 24 24.01 5.11 30.19
N ALA A 25 24.52 6.28 29.79
CA ALA A 25 25.22 6.47 28.53
C ALA A 25 26.55 5.70 28.47
N ALA A 26 27.32 5.69 29.56
CA ALA A 26 28.56 4.92 29.66
C ALA A 26 28.34 3.40 29.65
N VAL A 27 27.21 2.91 30.16
CA VAL A 27 26.87 1.48 30.23
C VAL A 27 26.14 0.97 28.98
N SER A 28 25.40 1.85 28.27
CA SER A 28 24.54 1.44 27.13
C SER A 28 25.08 1.81 25.75
N GLY A 29 26.11 2.67 25.66
CA GLY A 29 26.67 3.13 24.39
C GLY A 29 25.85 4.24 23.69
N ASP A 30 26.15 4.49 22.41
CA ASP A 30 25.53 5.53 21.53
C ASP A 30 23.99 5.49 21.46
N THR A 31 23.36 4.39 21.88
CA THR A 31 21.91 4.19 21.90
C THR A 31 21.21 5.06 22.93
N ALA A 32 21.82 5.32 24.10
CA ALA A 32 21.25 6.19 25.14
C ALA A 32 21.21 7.67 24.72
N VAL A 33 22.12 8.10 23.85
CA VAL A 33 22.19 9.48 23.35
C VAL A 33 21.05 9.77 22.36
N ARG A 34 20.53 8.73 21.69
CA ARG A 34 19.46 8.85 20.69
C ARG A 34 18.05 8.81 21.27
N VAL A 35 17.86 8.43 22.53
CA VAL A 35 16.54 8.35 23.18
C VAL A 35 16.24 9.64 23.95
N GLU A 36 15.12 10.28 23.64
CA GLU A 36 14.57 11.41 24.41
C GLU A 36 13.72 10.91 25.57
N GLU A 37 12.82 9.98 25.27
CA GLU A 37 11.80 9.49 26.19
C GLU A 37 11.56 8.00 25.93
N SER A 38 11.45 7.22 26.99
CA SER A 38 10.94 5.84 26.91
C SER A 38 9.43 5.85 27.11
N LEU A 39 8.70 5.25 26.18
CA LEU A 39 7.23 5.23 26.18
C LEU A 39 6.66 3.90 26.72
N GLY A 40 7.52 2.93 27.02
CA GLY A 40 7.14 1.57 27.43
C GLY A 40 6.89 0.63 26.23
N GLU A 41 6.74 -0.67 26.51
CA GLU A 41 6.48 -1.73 25.50
C GLU A 41 7.48 -1.76 24.32
N GLY A 42 8.72 -1.33 24.55
CA GLY A 42 9.77 -1.26 23.53
C GLY A 42 9.69 -0.02 22.62
N PHE A 43 8.76 0.91 22.86
CA PHE A 43 8.66 2.17 22.14
C PHE A 43 9.44 3.28 22.82
N VAL A 44 10.06 4.11 22.00
CA VAL A 44 10.81 5.30 22.43
C VAL A 44 10.48 6.48 21.53
N ARG A 45 10.72 7.68 22.05
CA ARG A 45 10.82 8.90 21.26
C ARG A 45 12.30 9.19 21.02
N LEU A 46 12.71 9.26 19.75
CA LEU A 46 14.10 9.54 19.38
C LEU A 46 14.43 11.03 19.51
N ARG A 47 15.63 11.40 19.95
CA ARG A 47 16.17 12.76 19.82
C ARG A 47 16.53 13.00 18.36
N VAL A 48 15.77 13.87 17.70
CA VAL A 48 16.01 14.23 16.30
C VAL A 48 15.89 15.75 16.17
N GLY A 49 16.73 16.36 15.33
CA GLY A 49 16.68 17.80 15.07
C GLY A 49 15.37 18.24 14.42
N GLU A 50 14.94 19.47 14.70
CA GLU A 50 13.70 20.05 14.15
C GLU A 50 13.66 20.04 12.60
N ALA A 51 14.83 20.12 11.96
CA ALA A 51 14.97 20.01 10.51
C ALA A 51 14.44 18.68 9.96
N GLU A 52 14.69 17.56 10.62
CA GLU A 52 14.17 16.26 10.18
C GLU A 52 12.65 16.15 10.38
N ARG A 53 12.10 16.81 11.40
CA ARG A 53 10.64 16.89 11.59
C ARG A 53 9.98 17.64 10.43
N ARG A 54 10.57 18.75 9.99
CA ARG A 54 10.07 19.51 8.82
C ARG A 54 10.24 18.71 7.53
N GLN A 55 11.37 18.01 7.38
CA GLN A 55 11.62 17.15 6.22
C GLN A 55 10.59 16.02 6.12
N ALA A 56 10.24 15.39 7.24
CA ALA A 56 9.28 14.29 7.25
C ALA A 56 7.95 14.65 6.59
N LYS A 57 7.43 15.87 6.82
CA LYS A 57 6.18 16.32 6.17
C LYS A 57 6.28 16.29 4.65
N HIS A 58 7.45 16.54 4.08
CA HIS A 58 7.70 16.53 2.65
C HIS A 58 7.98 15.14 2.06
N ASP A 59 8.09 14.10 2.89
CA ASP A 59 8.36 12.74 2.43
C ASP A 59 7.10 12.10 1.80
N ILE A 60 5.90 12.51 2.22
CA ILE A 60 4.63 12.10 1.63
C ILE A 60 4.15 13.18 0.66
N ARG A 61 4.21 12.90 -0.65
CA ARG A 61 3.85 13.85 -1.72
C ARG A 61 2.67 13.36 -2.56
N CYS A 62 2.39 12.07 -2.52
CA CYS A 62 1.25 11.46 -3.17
C CYS A 62 0.69 10.29 -2.36
N ILE A 63 -0.50 9.83 -2.72
CA ILE A 63 -1.15 8.67 -2.09
C ILE A 63 -0.28 7.41 -2.19
N GLU A 64 0.48 7.24 -3.28
CA GLU A 64 1.39 6.10 -3.44
C GLU A 64 2.50 6.09 -2.37
N ASP A 65 2.97 7.27 -1.94
CA ASP A 65 3.97 7.38 -0.86
C ASP A 65 3.36 6.88 0.47
N VAL A 66 2.08 7.13 0.73
CA VAL A 66 1.37 6.57 1.90
C VAL A 66 1.33 5.05 1.84
N VAL A 67 0.96 4.50 0.67
CA VAL A 67 0.83 3.05 0.47
C VAL A 67 2.15 2.35 0.73
N ILE A 68 3.26 2.85 0.15
CA ILE A 68 4.56 2.21 0.34
C ILE A 68 5.05 2.31 1.78
N GLU A 69 4.88 3.44 2.46
CA GLU A 69 5.28 3.57 3.86
C GLU A 69 4.47 2.66 4.79
N MET A 70 3.18 2.47 4.52
CA MET A 70 2.35 1.51 5.27
C MET A 70 2.80 0.06 5.01
N LEU A 71 3.13 -0.29 3.76
CA LEU A 71 3.65 -1.63 3.39
C LEU A 71 4.99 -1.92 4.09
N ARG A 72 5.92 -0.95 4.08
CA ARG A 72 7.21 -1.04 4.77
C ARG A 72 7.04 -1.23 6.27
N ASN A 73 6.12 -0.47 6.89
CA ASN A 73 5.82 -0.63 8.32
C ASN A 73 5.30 -2.03 8.64
N SER A 74 4.43 -2.59 7.80
CA SER A 74 3.90 -3.95 7.98
C SER A 74 5.00 -5.01 7.85
N ARG A 75 5.83 -4.94 6.80
CA ARG A 75 7.00 -5.83 6.64
C ARG A 75 7.93 -5.76 7.84
N ASP A 76 8.29 -4.55 8.26
CA ASP A 76 9.21 -4.39 9.36
C ASP A 76 8.61 -4.84 10.71
N ALA A 77 7.27 -4.90 10.83
CA ALA A 77 6.58 -5.53 11.95
C ALA A 77 6.57 -7.07 11.86
N GLY A 78 7.22 -7.65 10.84
CA GLY A 78 7.32 -9.08 10.61
C GLY A 78 6.06 -9.69 9.97
N ALA A 79 5.19 -8.89 9.35
CA ALA A 79 4.00 -9.41 8.70
C ALA A 79 4.38 -10.32 7.52
N ARG A 80 3.75 -11.50 7.46
CA ARG A 80 3.86 -12.45 6.34
C ARG A 80 2.73 -12.24 5.33
N ARG A 81 1.62 -11.65 5.74
CA ARG A 81 0.47 -11.36 4.89
C ARG A 81 -0.01 -9.94 5.14
N ILE A 82 -0.19 -9.20 4.06
CA ILE A 82 -0.67 -7.81 4.10
C ILE A 82 -1.85 -7.70 3.14
N LEU A 83 -3.03 -7.36 3.67
CA LEU A 83 -4.24 -7.08 2.90
C LEU A 83 -4.41 -5.57 2.77
N VAL A 84 -4.51 -5.08 1.54
CA VAL A 84 -4.69 -3.67 1.22
C VAL A 84 -6.05 -3.47 0.59
N ALA A 85 -6.94 -2.76 1.29
CA ALA A 85 -8.18 -2.27 0.73
C ALA A 85 -8.02 -0.81 0.30
N THR A 86 -8.47 -0.48 -0.90
CA THR A 86 -8.49 0.89 -1.40
C THR A 86 -9.83 1.22 -2.05
N THR A 87 -10.36 2.41 -1.76
CA THR A 87 -11.57 2.95 -2.38
C THR A 87 -11.42 4.44 -2.64
N ARG A 88 -12.16 4.97 -3.62
CA ARG A 88 -12.28 6.39 -3.88
C ARG A 88 -13.75 6.77 -3.92
N GLU A 89 -14.13 7.74 -3.11
CA GLU A 89 -15.47 8.32 -3.09
C GLU A 89 -15.33 9.84 -3.25
N GLY A 90 -15.59 10.33 -4.47
CA GLY A 90 -15.29 11.71 -4.84
C GLY A 90 -13.80 12.02 -4.69
N ASP A 91 -13.48 13.03 -3.89
CA ASP A 91 -12.12 13.43 -3.57
C ASP A 91 -11.56 12.70 -2.35
N THR A 92 -12.33 11.83 -1.69
CA THR A 92 -11.85 11.08 -0.53
C THR A 92 -11.25 9.76 -0.99
N ARG A 93 -9.96 9.58 -0.74
CA ARG A 93 -9.25 8.31 -0.88
C ARG A 93 -9.20 7.61 0.47
N SER A 94 -9.73 6.40 0.56
CA SER A 94 -9.62 5.56 1.75
C SER A 94 -8.67 4.39 1.48
N LEU A 95 -7.77 4.16 2.43
CA LEU A 95 -6.83 3.04 2.46
C LEU A 95 -6.99 2.33 3.80
N VAL A 96 -7.08 1.00 3.77
CA VAL A 96 -7.02 0.17 4.97
C VAL A 96 -5.99 -0.92 4.73
N MET A 97 -5.02 -1.03 5.62
CA MET A 97 -4.01 -2.09 5.59
C MET A 97 -4.18 -2.97 6.81
N ILE A 98 -4.37 -4.26 6.57
CA ILE A 98 -4.47 -5.29 7.60
C ILE A 98 -3.27 -6.23 7.45
N ASP A 99 -2.54 -6.44 8.53
CA ASP A 99 -1.36 -7.29 8.58
C ASP A 99 -1.41 -8.31 9.73
N ASP A 100 -0.57 -9.33 9.65
CA ASP A 100 -0.38 -10.36 10.68
C ASP A 100 0.95 -10.22 11.44
N GLY A 101 1.50 -9.01 11.51
CA GLY A 101 2.76 -8.70 12.19
C GLY A 101 2.67 -8.64 13.71
N SER A 102 3.65 -7.98 14.34
CA SER A 102 3.75 -7.87 15.80
C SER A 102 2.62 -7.09 16.47
N GLY A 103 1.86 -6.31 15.69
CA GLY A 103 0.82 -5.42 16.18
C GLY A 103 1.32 -4.30 17.10
N VAL A 104 0.38 -3.51 17.62
CA VAL A 104 0.57 -2.28 18.40
C VAL A 104 -0.16 -2.43 19.73
N PRO A 105 0.53 -2.26 20.87
CA PRO A 105 -0.11 -2.24 22.18
C PRO A 105 -1.13 -1.11 22.34
N ASP A 106 -2.16 -1.30 23.17
CA ASP A 106 -3.25 -0.35 23.35
C ASP A 106 -2.78 1.05 23.76
N SER A 107 -1.83 1.13 24.68
CA SER A 107 -1.22 2.40 25.14
C SER A 107 -0.45 3.15 24.05
N MET A 108 -0.11 2.47 22.95
CA MET A 108 0.67 3.02 21.83
C MET A 108 -0.17 3.38 20.61
N ARG A 109 -1.42 2.90 20.48
CA ARG A 109 -2.22 3.04 19.25
C ARG A 109 -2.34 4.47 18.73
N GLU A 110 -2.42 5.46 19.63
CA GLU A 110 -2.42 6.87 19.24
C GLU A 110 -1.00 7.45 19.07
N ARG A 111 -0.08 7.04 19.96
CA ARG A 111 1.27 7.60 20.05
C ARG A 111 2.20 7.17 18.92
N ILE A 112 1.94 6.04 18.24
CA ILE A 112 2.77 5.62 17.08
C ILE A 112 2.75 6.63 15.93
N PHE A 113 1.77 7.53 15.90
CA PHE A 113 1.70 8.61 14.91
C PHE A 113 2.34 9.91 15.40
N ASP A 114 2.87 9.96 16.62
CA ASP A 114 3.59 11.14 17.09
C ASP A 114 4.98 11.20 16.45
N ALA A 115 5.49 12.42 16.27
CA ALA A 115 6.81 12.61 15.71
C ALA A 115 7.89 11.87 16.53
N ARG A 116 8.78 11.17 15.83
CA ARG A 116 9.99 10.51 16.37
C ARG A 116 9.69 9.28 17.22
N VAL A 117 8.44 8.83 17.26
CA VAL A 117 8.07 7.61 17.98
C VAL A 117 8.41 6.40 17.14
N THR A 118 9.15 5.46 17.72
CA THR A 118 9.55 4.21 17.06
C THR A 118 9.77 3.10 18.08
N SER A 119 9.61 1.86 17.65
CA SER A 119 10.09 0.67 18.37
C SER A 119 11.43 0.16 17.84
N LYS A 120 12.03 0.87 16.88
CA LYS A 120 13.20 0.45 16.09
C LYS A 120 14.39 1.39 16.32
N LEU A 121 15.11 1.17 17.43
CA LEU A 121 16.22 2.02 17.85
C LEU A 121 17.51 1.83 17.03
N ASP A 122 17.79 0.60 16.60
CA ASP A 122 19.08 0.22 16.01
C ASP A 122 19.04 -0.06 14.50
N THR A 123 17.90 0.19 13.87
CA THR A 123 17.60 -0.28 12.51
C THR A 123 17.18 0.87 11.62
N VAL A 124 18.15 1.72 11.25
CA VAL A 124 18.02 2.59 10.08
C VAL A 124 18.37 1.75 8.87
N HIS A 125 17.37 1.46 8.04
CA HIS A 125 17.53 0.67 6.83
C HIS A 125 17.36 1.56 5.61
N MET A 126 18.13 1.26 4.56
CA MET A 126 17.97 1.85 3.24
C MET A 126 17.50 0.74 2.32
N ASP A 127 16.34 0.92 1.70
CA ASP A 127 15.82 0.03 0.66
C ASP A 127 15.62 0.82 -0.64
N ARG A 128 14.99 0.20 -1.64
CA ARG A 128 14.70 0.82 -2.94
C ARG A 128 13.89 2.11 -2.84
N TRP A 129 13.07 2.27 -1.80
CA TRP A 129 12.20 3.43 -1.58
C TRP A 129 12.82 4.49 -0.68
N GLY A 130 14.06 4.28 -0.21
CA GLY A 130 14.86 5.24 0.53
C GLY A 130 15.12 4.82 1.96
N VAL A 131 15.41 5.78 2.84
CA VAL A 131 15.75 5.51 4.24
C VAL A 131 14.49 5.42 5.09
N HIS A 132 14.38 4.39 5.92
CA HIS A 132 13.32 4.25 6.93
C HIS A 132 13.90 3.83 8.29
N GLY A 133 13.03 3.77 9.32
CA GLY A 133 13.41 3.44 10.70
C GLY A 133 13.60 4.62 11.63
N ARG A 134 13.36 5.87 11.17
CA ARG A 134 13.52 7.09 11.97
C ARG A 134 12.30 7.48 12.84
N GLY A 135 11.23 6.67 12.82
CA GLY A 135 10.00 6.99 13.55
C GLY A 135 9.21 8.19 12.98
N MET A 136 9.34 8.44 11.68
CA MET A 136 8.72 9.61 11.01
C MET A 136 7.65 9.25 9.99
N ALA A 137 7.59 8.00 9.51
CA ALA A 137 6.68 7.57 8.46
C ALA A 137 5.19 7.76 8.84
N LEU A 138 4.76 7.15 9.97
CA LEU A 138 3.37 7.26 10.43
C LEU A 138 3.00 8.70 10.82
N PHE A 139 3.92 9.44 11.43
CA PHE A 139 3.74 10.86 11.70
C PHE A 139 3.51 11.66 10.40
N SER A 140 4.34 11.44 9.39
CA SER A 140 4.22 12.12 8.10
C SER A 140 2.90 11.80 7.39
N ILE A 141 2.47 10.53 7.44
CA ILE A 141 1.15 10.13 6.93
C ILE A 141 0.04 10.91 7.66
N LYS A 142 0.08 10.96 9.01
CA LYS A 142 -0.93 11.69 9.80
C LYS A 142 -0.96 13.19 9.50
N GLU A 143 0.19 13.82 9.25
CA GLU A 143 0.27 15.27 8.95
C GLU A 143 -0.18 15.63 7.53
N ASN A 144 -0.22 14.68 6.60
CA ASN A 144 -0.58 14.90 5.19
C ASN A 144 -1.93 14.29 4.79
N THR A 145 -2.67 13.73 5.75
CA THR A 145 -3.96 13.06 5.49
C THR A 145 -5.02 13.59 6.46
N ARG A 146 -6.31 13.43 6.10
CA ARG A 146 -7.42 13.85 6.95
C ARG A 146 -7.52 12.99 8.22
N MET A 147 -7.17 11.72 8.10
CA MET A 147 -7.17 10.77 9.20
C MET A 147 -6.12 9.67 8.97
N ALA A 148 -5.40 9.31 10.02
CA ALA A 148 -4.63 8.08 10.12
C ALA A 148 -4.84 7.47 11.51
N ARG A 149 -5.33 6.23 11.59
CA ARG A 149 -5.72 5.60 12.87
C ARG A 149 -5.52 4.09 12.86
N VAL A 150 -5.06 3.53 13.98
CA VAL A 150 -5.15 2.09 14.26
C VAL A 150 -6.60 1.74 14.58
N MET A 151 -7.23 0.93 13.72
CA MET A 151 -8.60 0.49 13.88
C MET A 151 -8.69 -0.72 14.82
N ALA A 152 -7.79 -1.68 14.62
CA ALA A 152 -7.67 -2.87 15.43
C ALA A 152 -6.20 -3.26 15.55
N SER A 153 -5.76 -3.68 16.74
CA SER A 153 -4.44 -4.28 16.91
C SER A 153 -4.35 -4.99 18.25
N GLY A 154 -3.25 -5.71 18.47
CA GLY A 154 -2.88 -6.27 19.75
C GLY A 154 -1.47 -6.85 19.65
N LYS A 155 -0.79 -7.00 20.80
CA LYS A 155 0.58 -7.53 20.82
C LYS A 155 0.59 -8.97 20.28
N GLY A 156 1.30 -9.18 19.18
CA GLY A 156 1.37 -10.46 18.46
C GLY A 156 0.13 -10.81 17.64
N LEU A 157 -0.84 -9.89 17.49
CA LEU A 157 -2.10 -10.14 16.78
C LEU A 157 -2.15 -9.47 15.39
N GLY A 158 -1.12 -8.75 14.99
CA GLY A 158 -1.14 -7.91 13.79
C GLY A 158 -1.86 -6.57 14.00
N SER A 159 -2.08 -5.85 12.91
CA SER A 159 -2.73 -4.53 12.96
C SER A 159 -3.69 -4.30 11.79
N SER A 160 -4.66 -3.41 11.99
CA SER A 160 -5.44 -2.77 10.95
C SER A 160 -5.28 -1.26 11.11
N ILE A 161 -4.76 -0.59 10.09
CA ILE A 161 -4.59 0.86 10.06
C ILE A 161 -5.41 1.42 8.89
N ARG A 162 -6.24 2.42 9.20
CA ARG A 162 -7.02 3.17 8.21
C ARG A 162 -6.42 4.55 8.01
N VAL A 163 -6.32 4.94 6.75
CA VAL A 163 -5.95 6.28 6.31
C VAL A 163 -7.02 6.83 5.37
N GLU A 164 -7.39 8.09 5.58
CA GLU A 164 -8.24 8.86 4.68
C GLU A 164 -7.52 10.12 4.25
N ALA A 165 -7.41 10.31 2.95
CA ALA A 165 -6.75 11.46 2.35
C ALA A 165 -7.72 12.23 1.46
N ASP A 166 -7.51 13.55 1.39
CA ASP A 166 -8.10 14.40 0.37
C ASP A 166 -7.24 14.33 -0.89
N ALA A 167 -7.78 13.78 -1.98
CA ALA A 167 -7.09 13.67 -3.25
C ALA A 167 -6.85 15.04 -3.94
N THR A 168 -7.46 16.13 -3.43
CA THR A 168 -7.19 17.50 -3.89
C THR A 168 -5.99 18.14 -3.17
N GLU A 169 -5.72 17.73 -1.92
CA GLU A 169 -4.58 18.23 -1.12
C GLU A 169 -3.36 17.31 -1.25
N LEU A 170 -3.58 15.99 -1.20
CA LEU A 170 -2.59 14.95 -1.40
C LEU A 170 -2.93 14.16 -2.68
N PRO A 171 -2.37 14.55 -3.84
CA PRO A 171 -2.78 13.97 -5.11
C PRO A 171 -2.38 12.49 -5.21
N GLU A 172 -3.15 11.74 -5.98
CA GLU A 172 -2.76 10.41 -6.47
C GLU A 172 -2.35 10.47 -7.93
N ARG A 173 -1.51 9.54 -8.38
CA ARG A 173 -1.08 9.53 -9.79
C ARG A 173 -2.25 9.20 -10.71
N LYS A 174 -2.12 9.56 -11.98
CA LYS A 174 -3.14 9.25 -13.00
C LYS A 174 -3.25 7.74 -13.20
N ASP A 175 -4.46 7.31 -13.58
CA ASP A 175 -4.83 5.92 -13.83
C ASP A 175 -4.60 5.00 -12.63
N GLN A 176 -5.55 4.96 -11.71
CA GLN A 176 -5.54 4.07 -10.53
C GLN A 176 -6.12 2.67 -10.78
N SER A 177 -6.39 2.33 -12.03
CA SER A 177 -7.12 1.10 -12.40
C SER A 177 -6.28 0.11 -13.19
N THR A 178 -5.32 0.60 -13.99
CA THR A 178 -4.51 -0.25 -14.85
C THR A 178 -3.46 -1.00 -14.04
N TRP A 179 -3.41 -2.31 -14.24
CA TRP A 179 -2.36 -3.15 -13.68
C TRP A 179 -1.08 -3.02 -14.50
N PRO A 180 0.11 -3.00 -13.85
CA PRO A 180 1.36 -3.06 -14.59
C PRO A 180 1.53 -4.44 -15.24
N SER A 181 2.30 -4.48 -16.32
CA SER A 181 2.76 -5.71 -16.97
C SER A 181 4.20 -6.02 -16.59
N VAL A 182 4.52 -7.31 -16.55
CA VAL A 182 5.87 -7.80 -16.28
C VAL A 182 6.65 -7.78 -17.59
N GLY A 183 7.75 -7.04 -17.63
CA GLY A 183 8.73 -7.04 -18.71
C GLY A 183 10.11 -7.47 -18.22
N SER A 184 10.99 -7.75 -19.17
CA SER A 184 12.41 -7.95 -18.90
C SER A 184 13.14 -6.62 -19.07
N GLY A 185 13.96 -6.26 -18.09
CA GLY A 185 14.94 -5.18 -18.20
C GLY A 185 16.16 -5.61 -19.02
N ASP A 186 17.03 -4.66 -19.31
CA ASP A 186 18.20 -4.84 -20.19
C ASP A 186 19.21 -5.87 -19.64
N GLU A 187 19.26 -6.07 -18.32
CA GLU A 187 20.14 -7.05 -17.65
C GLU A 187 19.37 -8.29 -17.17
N GLY A 188 18.16 -8.52 -17.71
CA GLY A 188 17.33 -9.67 -17.35
C GLY A 188 16.57 -9.55 -16.03
N GLN A 189 16.67 -8.41 -15.33
CA GLN A 189 15.87 -8.15 -14.14
C GLN A 189 14.38 -7.99 -14.50
N THR A 190 13.51 -8.38 -13.57
CA THR A 190 12.07 -8.17 -13.74
C THR A 190 11.75 -6.68 -13.61
N GLN A 191 11.16 -6.07 -14.64
CA GLN A 191 10.76 -4.67 -14.65
C GLN A 191 9.27 -4.53 -14.90
N LEU A 192 8.59 -3.73 -14.09
CA LEU A 192 7.17 -3.42 -14.29
C LEU A 192 7.00 -2.26 -15.27
N LYS A 193 6.16 -2.47 -16.28
CA LYS A 193 5.74 -1.46 -17.26
C LYS A 193 4.29 -1.04 -16.98
N GLY A 194 3.98 0.23 -17.16
CA GLY A 194 2.64 0.77 -16.92
C GLY A 194 2.63 1.96 -15.95
N PRO A 195 1.45 2.48 -15.60
CA PRO A 195 1.32 3.68 -14.77
C PRO A 195 1.89 3.45 -13.37
N HIS A 196 2.50 4.50 -12.81
CA HIS A 196 3.02 4.50 -11.43
C HIS A 196 1.89 4.80 -10.43
N ASN A 197 0.92 3.90 -10.36
CA ASN A 197 -0.25 4.03 -9.51
C ASN A 197 -0.13 3.19 -8.22
N ILE A 198 -1.18 3.18 -7.38
CA ILE A 198 -1.24 2.37 -6.16
C ILE A 198 -1.03 0.89 -6.46
N ILE A 199 -1.65 0.39 -7.54
CA ILE A 199 -1.53 -1.03 -7.95
C ILE A 199 -0.06 -1.36 -8.22
N ARG A 200 0.62 -0.55 -9.02
CA ARG A 200 2.04 -0.73 -9.33
C ARG A 200 2.91 -0.62 -8.08
N THR A 201 2.60 0.29 -7.17
CA THR A 201 3.32 0.42 -5.89
C THR A 201 3.26 -0.88 -5.08
N CYS A 202 2.06 -1.46 -4.93
CA CYS A 202 1.90 -2.77 -4.30
C CYS A 202 2.61 -3.89 -5.08
N CYS A 203 2.62 -3.81 -6.41
CA CYS A 203 3.28 -4.80 -7.27
C CYS A 203 4.81 -4.76 -7.13
N GLU A 204 5.43 -3.58 -7.13
CA GLU A 204 6.87 -3.39 -6.95
C GLU A 204 7.28 -3.93 -5.58
N PHE A 205 6.56 -3.56 -4.52
CA PHE A 205 6.80 -4.07 -3.18
C PHE A 205 6.64 -5.58 -3.08
N ALA A 206 5.55 -6.14 -3.61
CA ALA A 206 5.28 -7.57 -3.53
C ALA A 206 6.27 -8.44 -4.33
N LEU A 207 6.90 -7.90 -5.37
CA LEU A 207 7.96 -8.61 -6.11
C LEU A 207 9.28 -8.60 -5.34
N GLU A 208 9.64 -7.47 -4.72
CA GLU A 208 10.87 -7.33 -3.94
C GLU A 208 10.80 -8.15 -2.64
N GLU A 209 9.67 -8.07 -1.93
CA GLU A 209 9.47 -8.72 -0.62
C GLU A 209 8.86 -10.11 -0.71
N ARG A 210 8.72 -10.67 -1.93
CA ARG A 210 8.13 -11.99 -2.19
C ARG A 210 8.66 -13.11 -1.26
N PRO A 211 9.96 -13.18 -0.90
CA PRO A 211 10.45 -14.21 0.01
C PRO A 211 9.94 -14.07 1.44
N ASN A 212 9.54 -12.86 1.83
CA ASN A 212 9.25 -12.47 3.21
C ASN A 212 7.75 -12.34 3.49
N CYS A 213 7.00 -11.71 2.57
CA CYS A 213 5.57 -11.47 2.74
C CYS A 213 4.76 -11.46 1.44
N GLU A 214 3.47 -11.78 1.58
CA GLU A 214 2.48 -11.73 0.52
C GLU A 214 1.58 -10.50 0.65
N VAL A 215 1.39 -9.78 -0.45
CA VAL A 215 0.48 -8.64 -0.51
C VAL A 215 -0.76 -9.00 -1.32
N TYR A 216 -1.93 -8.61 -0.82
CA TYR A 216 -3.22 -8.74 -1.49
C TYR A 216 -3.82 -7.34 -1.64
N LEU A 217 -4.37 -7.02 -2.81
CA LEU A 217 -4.90 -5.68 -3.11
C LEU A 217 -6.29 -5.80 -3.75
N GLY A 218 -7.26 -5.08 -3.19
CA GLY A 218 -8.63 -5.02 -3.74
C GLY A 218 -9.53 -4.03 -3.03
N SER A 219 -10.85 -4.21 -3.19
CA SER A 219 -11.86 -3.50 -2.43
C SER A 219 -12.00 -4.05 -1.00
N ALA A 220 -12.75 -3.36 -0.13
CA ALA A 220 -13.09 -3.86 1.19
C ALA A 220 -13.74 -5.26 1.15
N ALA A 221 -14.61 -5.50 0.18
CA ALA A 221 -15.28 -6.79 0.01
C ALA A 221 -14.31 -7.90 -0.41
N ASP A 222 -13.36 -7.58 -1.30
CA ASP A 222 -12.32 -8.52 -1.73
C ASP A 222 -11.39 -8.88 -0.57
N VAL A 223 -10.99 -7.89 0.24
CA VAL A 223 -10.14 -8.09 1.42
C VAL A 223 -10.83 -8.97 2.46
N LEU A 224 -12.10 -8.71 2.79
CA LEU A 224 -12.84 -9.53 3.75
C LEU A 224 -13.05 -10.97 3.26
N SER A 225 -13.37 -11.15 1.98
CA SER A 225 -13.47 -12.50 1.38
C SER A 225 -12.13 -13.23 1.45
N THR A 226 -11.03 -12.52 1.16
CA THR A 226 -9.66 -13.08 1.23
C THR A 226 -9.28 -13.47 2.65
N ALA A 227 -9.52 -12.60 3.64
CA ALA A 227 -9.26 -12.86 5.05
C ALA A 227 -9.96 -14.15 5.52
N ARG A 228 -11.23 -14.33 5.17
CA ARG A 228 -11.98 -15.55 5.49
C ARG A 228 -11.38 -16.79 4.82
N ALA A 229 -11.06 -16.71 3.54
CA ALA A 229 -10.49 -17.83 2.80
C ALA A 229 -9.09 -18.26 3.30
N LEU A 230 -8.28 -17.31 3.79
CA LEU A 230 -6.97 -17.61 4.38
C LEU A 230 -7.09 -18.45 5.65
N VAL A 231 -8.14 -18.22 6.44
CA VAL A 231 -8.45 -19.02 7.64
C VAL A 231 -8.97 -20.40 7.27
N GLU A 232 -9.80 -20.51 6.22
CA GLU A 232 -10.32 -21.81 5.77
C GLU A 232 -9.21 -22.77 5.32
N GLN A 233 -8.09 -22.23 4.85
CA GLN A 233 -6.89 -22.99 4.48
C GLN A 233 -5.99 -23.31 5.67
N SER A 234 -6.26 -22.73 6.85
CA SER A 234 -5.48 -22.96 8.05
C SER A 234 -5.89 -24.26 8.75
N PRO A 235 -4.93 -25.12 9.15
CA PRO A 235 -5.22 -26.34 9.90
C PRO A 235 -5.86 -26.04 11.27
N ASP A 236 -5.63 -24.85 11.82
CA ASP A 236 -6.10 -24.46 13.16
C ASP A 236 -7.49 -23.81 13.16
N ARG A 237 -8.27 -23.92 12.07
CA ARG A 237 -9.58 -23.29 11.93
C ARG A 237 -10.53 -23.58 13.09
N SER A 238 -10.50 -24.79 13.65
CA SER A 238 -11.40 -25.20 14.74
C SER A 238 -11.27 -24.34 15.99
N ARG A 239 -10.14 -23.64 16.18
CA ARG A 239 -9.93 -22.72 17.30
C ARG A 239 -10.92 -21.55 17.29
N LEU A 240 -11.41 -21.15 16.12
CA LEU A 240 -12.30 -20.01 15.98
C LEU A 240 -13.76 -20.33 16.34
N LEU A 241 -14.10 -21.62 16.50
CA LEU A 241 -15.46 -22.03 16.88
C LEU A 241 -15.81 -21.73 18.35
N PHE A 242 -14.80 -21.43 19.17
CA PHE A 242 -14.93 -21.21 20.63
C PHE A 242 -14.45 -19.82 21.05
N VAL A 243 -14.44 -18.86 20.14
CA VAL A 243 -14.02 -17.48 20.42
C VAL A 243 -15.21 -16.69 20.94
N ASP A 244 -15.11 -16.24 22.19
CA ASP A 244 -16.12 -15.37 22.80
C ASP A 244 -15.87 -13.88 22.46
N ASP A 245 -14.60 -13.47 22.34
CA ASP A 245 -14.20 -12.11 21.97
C ASP A 245 -13.33 -12.09 20.69
N PRO A 246 -13.81 -11.53 19.58
CA PRO A 246 -13.01 -11.35 18.36
C PRO A 246 -11.71 -10.56 18.57
N SER A 247 -11.58 -9.77 19.64
CA SER A 247 -10.38 -8.99 19.94
C SER A 247 -9.15 -9.85 20.26
N GLU A 248 -9.35 -11.09 20.75
CA GLU A 248 -8.30 -12.05 21.07
C GLU A 248 -7.77 -12.80 19.84
N VAL A 249 -8.48 -12.70 18.72
CA VAL A 249 -8.11 -13.35 17.45
C VAL A 249 -7.17 -12.44 16.66
N PRO A 250 -6.16 -13.02 15.96
CA PRO A 250 -5.32 -12.27 15.04
C PRO A 250 -6.17 -11.41 14.09
N VAL A 251 -5.80 -10.15 13.92
CA VAL A 251 -6.60 -9.13 13.23
C VAL A 251 -7.03 -9.58 11.83
N ILE A 252 -6.11 -10.20 11.09
CA ILE A 252 -6.36 -10.71 9.74
C ILE A 252 -7.40 -11.86 9.69
N GLU A 253 -7.62 -12.56 10.80
CA GLU A 253 -8.51 -13.73 10.89
C GLU A 253 -9.89 -13.39 11.43
N ARG A 254 -10.06 -12.23 12.09
CA ARG A 254 -11.33 -11.80 12.70
C ARG A 254 -12.54 -11.91 11.77
N PRO A 255 -12.45 -11.57 10.45
CA PRO A 255 -13.60 -11.73 9.55
C PRO A 255 -14.15 -13.15 9.48
N ALA A 256 -13.35 -14.18 9.81
CA ALA A 256 -13.77 -15.58 9.80
C ALA A 256 -14.57 -16.00 11.04
N VAL A 257 -14.51 -15.23 12.12
CA VAL A 257 -15.27 -15.47 13.37
C VAL A 257 -16.75 -15.18 13.16
N ALA A 258 -17.08 -14.25 12.26
CA ALA A 258 -18.47 -13.84 12.01
C ALA A 258 -19.34 -15.03 11.56
N GLY A 259 -20.40 -15.30 12.32
CA GLY A 259 -21.41 -16.32 12.06
C GLY A 259 -22.50 -15.86 11.10
N ASP A 260 -22.77 -14.55 11.03
CA ASP A 260 -23.75 -13.97 10.12
C ASP A 260 -23.30 -12.65 9.45
N ALA A 261 -24.15 -12.11 8.58
CA ALA A 261 -23.85 -10.92 7.79
C ALA A 261 -23.73 -9.65 8.64
N ARG A 262 -24.50 -9.56 9.73
CA ARG A 262 -24.49 -8.40 10.62
C ARG A 262 -23.21 -8.41 11.44
N GLU A 263 -22.83 -9.55 12.01
CA GLU A 263 -21.56 -9.73 12.70
C GLU A 263 -20.37 -9.42 11.78
N LEU A 264 -20.43 -9.89 10.53
CA LEU A 264 -19.37 -9.62 9.56
C LEU A 264 -19.27 -8.12 9.24
N SER A 265 -20.39 -7.42 9.11
CA SER A 265 -20.42 -5.97 8.93
C SER A 265 -19.86 -5.21 10.14
N THR A 266 -20.14 -5.66 11.37
CA THR A 266 -19.57 -5.07 12.59
C THR A 266 -18.05 -5.28 12.64
N ILE A 267 -17.58 -6.51 12.44
CA ILE A 267 -16.14 -6.82 12.41
C ILE A 267 -15.44 -6.03 11.31
N ALA A 268 -16.05 -5.92 10.12
CA ALA A 268 -15.52 -5.11 9.04
C ALA A 268 -15.35 -3.63 9.47
N GLN A 269 -16.38 -3.06 10.12
CA GLN A 269 -16.32 -1.69 10.62
C GLN A 269 -15.21 -1.49 11.66
N ASP A 270 -15.02 -2.43 12.59
CA ASP A 270 -13.96 -2.41 13.59
C ASP A 270 -12.57 -2.52 12.96
N LEU A 271 -12.45 -3.20 11.82
CA LEU A 271 -11.24 -3.24 11.00
C LEU A 271 -11.07 -1.99 10.13
N GLY A 272 -12.03 -1.06 10.13
CA GLY A 272 -12.03 0.14 9.28
C GLY A 272 -12.56 -0.07 7.87
N LEU A 273 -13.08 -1.24 7.54
CA LEU A 273 -13.65 -1.60 6.25
C LEU A 273 -15.17 -1.36 6.25
N SER A 274 -15.65 -0.43 5.42
CA SER A 274 -17.09 -0.19 5.28
C SER A 274 -17.69 -1.10 4.22
N ILE A 275 -18.66 -1.93 4.59
CA ILE A 275 -19.46 -2.73 3.66
C ILE A 275 -20.95 -2.71 4.07
N SER A 276 -21.84 -2.81 3.08
CA SER A 276 -23.26 -3.02 3.34
C SER A 276 -23.53 -4.46 3.77
N GLU A 277 -24.62 -4.67 4.50
CA GLU A 277 -25.09 -6.02 4.89
C GLU A 277 -25.36 -6.91 3.68
N ARG A 278 -25.84 -6.34 2.57
CA ARG A 278 -25.97 -7.04 1.29
C ARG A 278 -24.61 -7.57 0.80
N THR A 279 -23.56 -6.77 0.90
CA THR A 279 -22.20 -7.21 0.53
C THR A 279 -21.70 -8.27 1.50
N ALA A 280 -21.96 -8.14 2.81
CA ALA A 280 -21.62 -9.17 3.80
C ALA A 280 -22.28 -10.52 3.47
N HIS A 281 -23.58 -10.54 3.12
CA HIS A 281 -24.26 -11.75 2.64
C HIS A 281 -23.59 -12.36 1.40
N ARG A 282 -23.17 -11.53 0.44
CA ARG A 282 -22.48 -12.02 -0.77
C ARG A 282 -21.13 -12.65 -0.45
N ILE A 283 -20.40 -12.11 0.54
CA ILE A 283 -19.14 -12.70 1.02
C ILE A 283 -19.43 -14.06 1.67
N LEU A 284 -20.37 -14.13 2.61
CA LEU A 284 -20.73 -15.37 3.31
C LEU A 284 -21.26 -16.46 2.35
N ALA A 285 -21.96 -16.06 1.29
CA ALA A 285 -22.43 -16.95 0.25
C ALA A 285 -21.35 -17.35 -0.78
N GLY A 286 -20.09 -16.94 -0.60
CA GLY A 286 -18.99 -17.26 -1.51
C GLY A 286 -19.08 -16.62 -2.91
N GLN A 287 -19.91 -15.59 -3.07
CA GLN A 287 -20.11 -14.91 -4.36
C GLN A 287 -19.01 -13.90 -4.69
N ILE A 288 -18.24 -13.49 -3.69
CA ILE A 288 -17.06 -12.64 -3.85
C ILE A 288 -15.83 -13.53 -3.75
N LYS A 289 -15.08 -13.63 -4.85
CA LYS A 289 -13.92 -14.51 -4.93
C LYS A 289 -12.74 -13.92 -4.12
N PRO A 290 -12.05 -14.73 -3.31
CA PRO A 290 -10.82 -14.33 -2.66
C PRO A 290 -9.77 -13.83 -3.66
N LEU A 291 -8.97 -12.86 -3.24
CA LEU A 291 -7.85 -12.34 -4.00
C LEU A 291 -6.72 -13.37 -4.07
N ARG A 292 -5.94 -13.31 -5.15
CA ARG A 292 -4.63 -13.94 -5.23
C ARG A 292 -3.56 -12.96 -4.78
N PRO A 293 -2.43 -13.43 -4.22
CA PRO A 293 -1.28 -12.55 -3.97
C PRO A 293 -0.92 -11.75 -5.22
N VAL A 294 -0.61 -10.47 -5.05
CA VAL A 294 -0.26 -9.54 -6.13
C VAL A 294 0.88 -10.11 -6.98
N ALA A 295 1.95 -10.62 -6.35
CA ALA A 295 3.06 -11.24 -7.04
C ALA A 295 2.64 -12.47 -7.87
N ALA A 296 1.75 -13.32 -7.34
CA ALA A 296 1.24 -14.47 -8.07
C ALA A 296 0.41 -14.04 -9.29
N ARG A 297 -0.42 -13.00 -9.16
CA ARG A 297 -1.18 -12.43 -10.28
C ARG A 297 -0.28 -11.90 -11.40
N LEU A 298 0.81 -11.22 -11.05
CA LEU A 298 1.76 -10.69 -12.03
C LEU A 298 2.53 -11.80 -12.75
N LEU A 299 3.07 -12.77 -12.01
CA LEU A 299 3.90 -13.84 -12.61
C LEU A 299 3.07 -14.86 -13.38
N HIS A 300 1.81 -15.11 -13.00
CA HIS A 300 0.91 -15.90 -13.84
C HIS A 300 0.54 -15.22 -15.16
N HIS A 301 0.70 -13.90 -15.25
CA HIS A 301 0.60 -13.14 -16.51
C HIS A 301 1.97 -12.92 -17.19
N GLY A 302 3.08 -13.29 -16.52
CA GLY A 302 4.45 -13.25 -17.04
C GLY A 302 4.97 -14.61 -17.55
N GLY A 303 4.22 -15.70 -17.33
CA GLY A 303 4.41 -16.94 -18.08
C GLY A 303 3.86 -16.78 -19.50
N THR A 304 4.57 -17.33 -20.49
CA THR A 304 4.16 -17.56 -21.89
C THR A 304 2.64 -17.46 -22.08
N PRO A 305 2.11 -16.68 -23.05
CA PRO A 305 0.66 -16.49 -23.23
C PRO A 305 -0.03 -17.83 -23.04
N GLY A 306 -0.69 -17.98 -21.89
CA GLY A 306 -1.14 -19.28 -21.42
C GLY A 306 -1.97 -19.90 -22.52
N ALA A 307 -1.69 -21.16 -22.84
CA ALA A 307 -2.45 -21.93 -23.83
C ALA A 307 -3.93 -21.62 -23.62
N GLN A 308 -4.53 -20.91 -24.59
CA GLN A 308 -5.95 -20.65 -24.59
C GLN A 308 -6.63 -21.98 -24.32
N GLN A 309 -7.49 -22.04 -23.31
CA GLN A 309 -8.42 -23.15 -23.19
C GLN A 309 -9.09 -23.28 -24.55
N VAL A 310 -8.75 -24.38 -25.24
CA VAL A 310 -9.31 -24.70 -26.54
C VAL A 310 -10.77 -25.03 -26.25
N ASP A 311 -11.60 -24.01 -26.40
CA ASP A 311 -13.03 -24.17 -26.49
C ASP A 311 -13.29 -24.90 -27.81
N LEU A 312 -13.38 -26.23 -27.73
CA LEU A 312 -13.61 -27.15 -28.84
C LEU A 312 -14.94 -26.88 -29.58
N SER A 313 -15.76 -25.96 -29.08
CA SER A 313 -17.05 -25.56 -29.66
C SER A 313 -17.01 -24.27 -30.50
N LYS A 314 -15.89 -23.54 -30.54
CA LYS A 314 -15.80 -22.26 -31.30
C LYS A 314 -15.38 -22.47 -32.75
N ASP A 315 -16.30 -22.18 -33.68
CA ASP A 315 -16.08 -22.09 -35.12
C ASP A 315 -14.75 -21.39 -35.44
N ARG A 316 -13.81 -22.13 -36.05
CA ARG A 316 -12.39 -21.75 -36.22
C ARG A 316 -12.13 -20.84 -37.42
N ARG A 317 -13.17 -20.27 -38.03
CA ARG A 317 -13.04 -19.28 -39.09
C ARG A 317 -12.92 -17.89 -38.48
N GLY A 318 -11.67 -17.45 -38.23
CA GLY A 318 -11.43 -16.04 -37.90
C GLY A 318 -11.71 -15.18 -39.12
N LEU A 319 -12.43 -14.06 -38.94
CA LEU A 319 -12.64 -13.08 -40.00
C LEU A 319 -11.28 -12.50 -40.39
N LYS A 320 -10.79 -12.89 -41.57
CA LYS A 320 -9.60 -12.32 -42.20
C LYS A 320 -10.06 -11.53 -43.41
N ILE A 321 -9.75 -10.25 -43.41
CA ILE A 321 -10.00 -9.33 -44.51
C ILE A 321 -8.64 -9.09 -45.17
N ALA A 322 -8.58 -9.08 -46.51
CA ALA A 322 -7.33 -8.77 -47.20
C ALA A 322 -6.90 -7.33 -46.89
N GLN A 323 -5.59 -7.05 -46.93
CA GLN A 323 -5.11 -5.70 -46.65
C GLN A 323 -5.68 -4.68 -47.65
N ASP A 324 -5.78 -5.06 -48.92
CA ASP A 324 -6.36 -4.21 -49.97
C ASP A 324 -7.83 -3.84 -49.67
N ASP A 325 -8.62 -4.79 -49.15
CA ASP A 325 -10.00 -4.55 -48.74
C ASP A 325 -10.10 -3.66 -47.49
N ILE A 326 -9.13 -3.77 -46.56
CA ILE A 326 -9.03 -2.90 -45.38
C ILE A 326 -8.73 -1.46 -45.80
N ASP A 327 -7.83 -1.29 -46.76
CA ASP A 327 -7.43 0.01 -47.28
C ASP A 327 -8.58 0.66 -48.07
N GLU A 328 -9.30 -0.11 -48.89
CA GLU A 328 -10.51 0.37 -49.58
C GLU A 328 -11.63 0.74 -48.59
N PHE A 329 -11.82 -0.07 -47.56
CA PHE A 329 -12.79 0.19 -46.50
C PHE A 329 -12.45 1.45 -45.70
N SER A 330 -11.17 1.66 -45.35
CA SER A 330 -10.70 2.87 -44.69
C SER A 330 -11.00 4.13 -45.51
N ARG A 331 -10.67 4.12 -46.82
CA ARG A 331 -10.97 5.24 -47.74
C ARG A 331 -12.46 5.51 -47.89
N THR A 332 -13.30 4.48 -47.79
CA THR A 332 -14.76 4.64 -47.82
C THR A 332 -15.27 5.30 -46.55
N MET A 333 -14.73 4.90 -45.39
CA MET A 333 -15.09 5.46 -44.09
C MET A 333 -14.58 6.91 -43.94
N GLU A 334 -13.44 7.23 -44.53
CA GLU A 334 -12.93 8.61 -44.64
C GLU A 334 -13.93 9.51 -45.38
N ARG A 335 -14.39 9.11 -46.58
CA ARG A 335 -15.42 9.86 -47.32
C ARG A 335 -16.76 9.94 -46.58
N ALA A 336 -17.12 8.89 -45.84
CA ALA A 336 -18.34 8.91 -45.02
C ALA A 336 -18.23 9.89 -43.84
N PHE A 337 -17.02 10.17 -43.36
CA PHE A 337 -16.76 11.10 -42.27
C PHE A 337 -17.01 12.56 -42.67
N ASP A 338 -16.94 12.91 -43.97
CA ASP A 338 -17.20 14.26 -44.48
C ASP A 338 -18.56 14.81 -44.03
N LEU A 339 -19.57 13.95 -43.89
CA LEU A 339 -20.90 14.31 -43.38
C LEU A 339 -20.86 14.84 -41.93
N ILE A 340 -19.94 14.31 -41.11
CA ILE A 340 -19.74 14.72 -39.72
C ILE A 340 -18.83 15.94 -39.69
N ALA A 341 -17.78 15.96 -40.53
CA ALA A 341 -16.86 17.08 -40.64
C ALA A 341 -17.57 18.40 -40.94
N GLU A 342 -18.48 18.41 -41.93
CA GLU A 342 -19.24 19.61 -42.30
C GLU A 342 -20.20 20.11 -41.20
N ARG A 343 -20.78 19.19 -40.42
CA ARG A 343 -21.80 19.54 -39.41
C ARG A 343 -21.21 19.98 -38.08
N TYR A 344 -20.00 19.53 -37.77
CA TYR A 344 -19.38 19.72 -36.45
C TYR A 344 -18.04 20.44 -36.53
N TYR A 345 -17.61 20.93 -37.70
CA TYR A 345 -16.35 21.67 -37.93
C TYR A 345 -15.13 20.92 -37.37
N VAL A 346 -15.05 19.61 -37.67
CA VAL A 346 -13.96 18.74 -37.24
C VAL A 346 -13.30 18.09 -38.46
N GLY A 347 -11.97 18.08 -38.49
CA GLY A 347 -11.17 17.41 -39.52
C GLY A 347 -10.59 16.09 -39.02
N LEU A 348 -10.14 15.24 -39.95
CA LEU A 348 -9.33 14.08 -39.63
C LEU A 348 -7.84 14.48 -39.60
N SER A 349 -7.14 14.07 -38.54
CA SER A 349 -5.68 14.24 -38.39
C SER A 349 -4.87 13.23 -39.20
N GLY A 350 -5.52 12.20 -39.73
CA GLY A 350 -4.91 11.16 -40.56
C GLY A 350 -5.94 10.12 -41.02
N GLU A 351 -5.48 9.15 -41.82
CA GLU A 351 -6.35 8.09 -42.36
C GLU A 351 -7.00 7.25 -41.24
N PRO A 352 -8.29 6.88 -41.36
CA PRO A 352 -8.96 6.05 -40.37
C PRO A 352 -8.26 4.71 -40.15
N ARG A 353 -7.99 4.39 -38.88
CA ARG A 353 -7.33 3.13 -38.53
C ARG A 353 -8.36 2.01 -38.37
N VAL A 354 -8.27 1.01 -39.23
CA VAL A 354 -9.16 -0.15 -39.21
C VAL A 354 -8.44 -1.33 -38.57
N SER A 355 -8.99 -1.84 -37.47
CA SER A 355 -8.49 -3.01 -36.75
C SER A 355 -9.52 -4.14 -36.80
N VAL A 356 -9.13 -5.27 -37.39
CA VAL A 356 -9.99 -6.45 -37.52
C VAL A 356 -9.54 -7.49 -36.50
N THR A 357 -10.46 -7.83 -35.61
CA THR A 357 -10.33 -8.94 -34.66
C THR A 357 -11.27 -10.08 -35.07
N ARG A 358 -11.23 -11.21 -34.35
CA ARG A 358 -11.96 -12.43 -34.72
C ARG A 358 -13.47 -12.20 -34.90
N ASP A 359 -14.06 -11.32 -34.10
CA ASP A 359 -15.50 -11.08 -33.98
C ASP A 359 -15.89 -9.59 -34.09
N LYS A 360 -14.93 -8.70 -34.35
CA LYS A 360 -15.16 -7.25 -34.36
C LYS A 360 -14.22 -6.53 -35.33
N ILE A 361 -14.78 -5.60 -36.10
CA ILE A 361 -14.03 -4.56 -36.83
C ILE A 361 -14.16 -3.27 -36.03
N THR A 362 -13.03 -2.65 -35.68
CA THR A 362 -12.98 -1.35 -35.01
C THR A 362 -12.36 -0.34 -35.95
N VAL A 363 -13.04 0.78 -36.19
CA VAL A 363 -12.52 1.91 -36.97
C VAL A 363 -12.30 3.08 -36.01
N THR A 364 -11.10 3.63 -36.01
CA THR A 364 -10.72 4.77 -35.17
C THR A 364 -10.43 5.98 -36.06
N PHE A 365 -11.09 7.10 -35.75
CA PHE A 365 -10.91 8.39 -36.39
C PHE A 365 -10.20 9.33 -35.42
N ASP A 366 -8.98 9.74 -35.74
CA ASP A 366 -8.24 10.70 -34.94
C ASP A 366 -8.61 12.11 -35.41
N LEU A 367 -9.25 12.90 -34.54
CA LEU A 367 -9.85 14.20 -34.91
C LEU A 367 -8.91 15.37 -34.63
N GLU A 368 -8.94 16.36 -35.51
CA GLU A 368 -8.39 17.70 -35.30
C GLU A 368 -9.51 18.74 -35.36
N LYS A 369 -9.44 19.76 -34.50
CA LYS A 369 -10.37 20.89 -34.58
C LYS A 369 -9.85 21.84 -35.66
N GLN A 370 -10.69 22.16 -36.63
CA GLN A 370 -10.39 23.25 -37.56
C GLN A 370 -10.70 24.56 -36.85
N ASP A 371 -9.74 25.49 -36.83
CA ASP A 371 -9.93 26.86 -36.30
C ASP A 371 -10.87 27.69 -37.20
#